data_AF-A0A318H9J0-F1
#
_entry.id   AF-A0A318H9J0-F1
#
_cell.length_a   1.000
_cell.length_b   1.000
_cell.length_c   1.000
_cell.angle_alpha   90.00
_cell.angle_beta   90.00
_cell.angle_gamma   90.00
#
_symmetry.space_group_name_H-M   'P 1'
#
loop_
_entity.id
_entity.type
_entity.pdbx_description
1 polymer ?
#
loop_
_entity_poly.entity_id
_entity_poly.type
_entity_poly.pdbx_seq_one_letter_code
_entity_poly.pdbx_strand_id
1 'polypeptide(L)'
;MLTDDDVSALDQRAREVGRHVGWKLQFAVMPNSQYVGLLAGPDQIVILGPSRISDLAVHEIDLALDALQRGDRHIISDEDGDPRLI
;
A
#
# COMPACT_ATOMS: atom_id res chain seq x y z
N MET A 1 -10.17 -15.43 -3.49
CA MET A 1 -9.82 -15.42 -2.04
C MET A 1 -8.34 -15.16 -2.00
N LEU A 2 -7.89 -14.15 -1.25
CA LEU A 2 -6.46 -13.81 -1.18
C LEU A 2 -5.75 -14.85 -0.31
N THR A 3 -4.68 -15.47 -0.82
CA THR A 3 -3.89 -16.43 -0.06
C THR A 3 -2.82 -15.72 0.77
N ASP A 4 -2.28 -16.40 1.79
CA ASP A 4 -1.17 -15.86 2.58
C ASP A 4 0.08 -15.61 1.72
N ASP A 5 0.26 -16.38 0.65
CA ASP A 5 1.34 -16.20 -0.33
C ASP A 5 1.13 -14.91 -1.16
N ASP A 6 -0.11 -14.63 -1.59
CA ASP A 6 -0.44 -13.40 -2.30
C ASP A 6 -0.21 -12.17 -1.42
N VAL A 7 -0.62 -12.24 -0.15
CA VAL A 7 -0.40 -11.18 0.84
C VAL A 7 1.10 -10.94 1.02
N SER A 8 1.88 -12.01 1.16
CA SER A 8 3.33 -11.92 1.35
C SER A 8 4.06 -11.35 0.13
N ALA A 9 3.65 -11.74 -1.08
CA ALA A 9 4.20 -11.23 -2.32
C ALA A 9 3.92 -9.73 -2.51
N LEU A 10 2.69 -9.30 -2.23
CA LEU A 10 2.29 -7.89 -2.30
C LEU A 10 3.00 -7.04 -1.23
N ASP A 11 3.16 -7.58 -0.02
CA ASP A 11 3.89 -6.88 1.04
C ASP A 11 5.37 -6.73 0.69
N GLN A 12 6.00 -7.77 0.15
CA GLN A 12 7.37 -7.68 -0.34
C GLN A 12 7.50 -6.61 -1.43
N ARG A 13 6.58 -6.60 -2.40
CA ARG A 13 6.57 -5.60 -3.48
C ARG A 13 6.37 -4.19 -2.95
N ALA A 14 5.44 -4.00 -2.00
CA ALA A 14 5.23 -2.72 -1.34
C ALA A 14 6.53 -2.22 -0.69
N ARG A 15 7.25 -3.07 0.03
CA ARG A 15 8.55 -2.72 0.64
C ARG A 15 9.62 -2.39 -0.38
N GLU A 16 9.66 -3.08 -1.52
CA GLU A 16 10.58 -2.80 -2.63
C GLU A 16 10.31 -1.42 -3.25
N VAL A 17 9.06 -1.15 -3.60
CA VAL A 17 8.64 0.17 -4.13
C VAL A 17 8.87 1.25 -3.08
N GLY A 18 8.56 0.98 -1.82
CA GLY A 18 8.80 1.91 -0.71
C GLY A 18 10.27 2.32 -0.62
N ARG A 19 11.20 1.36 -0.67
CA ARG A 19 12.64 1.65 -0.73
C ARG A 19 13.02 2.48 -1.94
N HIS A 20 12.37 2.26 -3.08
CA HIS A 20 12.60 3.03 -4.31
C HIS A 20 12.16 4.50 -4.18
N VAL A 21 11.00 4.74 -3.57
CA VAL A 21 10.40 6.08 -3.45
C VAL A 21 10.74 6.80 -2.13
N GLY A 22 11.56 6.19 -1.27
CA GLY A 22 11.98 6.77 0.01
C GLY A 22 10.96 6.67 1.14
N TRP A 23 9.95 5.81 1.02
CA TRP A 23 8.90 5.62 2.01
C TRP A 23 8.90 4.20 2.59
N LYS A 24 8.60 4.06 3.89
CA LYS A 24 8.31 2.75 4.48
C LYS A 24 6.91 2.33 4.06
N LEU A 25 6.78 1.42 3.09
CA LEU A 25 5.51 0.91 2.61
C LEU A 25 5.25 -0.53 3.07
N GLN A 26 3.99 -0.84 3.30
CA GLN A 26 3.54 -2.17 3.72
C GLN A 26 2.16 -2.49 3.15
N PHE A 27 1.97 -3.70 2.62
CA PHE A 27 0.64 -4.22 2.34
C PHE A 27 0.10 -4.91 3.59
N ALA A 28 -1.13 -4.60 3.99
CA ALA A 28 -1.70 -5.19 5.19
C ALA A 28 -3.15 -5.61 4.98
N VAL A 29 -3.46 -6.79 5.50
CA VAL A 29 -4.84 -7.20 5.79
C VAL A 29 -5.22 -6.58 7.13
N MET A 30 -6.32 -5.83 7.15
CA MET A 30 -6.82 -5.16 8.35
C MET A 30 -7.30 -6.19 9.39
N PRO A 31 -7.36 -5.84 10.69
CA PRO A 31 -7.70 -6.79 11.77
C PRO A 31 -9.01 -7.55 11.59
N ASN A 32 -9.98 -6.97 10.87
CA ASN A 32 -11.25 -7.61 10.56
C ASN A 32 -11.16 -8.68 9.45
N SER A 33 -9.96 -8.97 8.92
CA SER A 33 -9.66 -9.98 7.89
C SER A 33 -10.49 -9.88 6.60
N GLN A 34 -11.17 -8.76 6.40
CA GLN A 34 -12.07 -8.53 5.27
C GLN A 34 -11.63 -7.34 4.42
N TYR A 35 -10.62 -6.60 4.86
CA TYR A 35 -10.15 -5.39 4.21
C TYR A 35 -8.64 -5.42 4.04
N VAL A 36 -8.16 -4.80 2.98
CA VAL A 36 -6.75 -4.62 2.66
C VAL A 36 -6.47 -3.15 2.39
N GLY A 37 -5.21 -2.78 2.58
CA GLY A 37 -4.74 -1.44 2.25
C GLY A 37 -3.23 -1.38 2.08
N LEU A 38 -2.79 -0.27 1.49
CA LEU A 38 -1.38 0.11 1.45
C LEU A 38 -1.12 1.10 2.56
N LEU A 39 -0.16 0.77 3.43
CA LEU A 39 0.24 1.58 4.56
C LEU A 39 1.57 2.27 4.26
N ALA A 40 1.75 3.49 4.77
CA ALA A 40 2.97 4.25 4.65
C ALA A 40 3.45 4.80 6.00
N GLY A 41 4.77 4.94 6.12
CA GLY A 41 5.41 5.59 7.26
C GLY A 41 5.60 4.67 8.48
N PRO A 42 6.23 5.20 9.54
CA PRO A 42 6.44 4.48 10.80
C PRO A 42 5.12 4.17 11.52
N ASP A 43 4.14 5.07 11.40
CA ASP A 43 2.83 4.98 12.05
C ASP A 43 1.81 4.15 11.26
N GLN A 44 2.25 3.53 10.15
CA GLN A 44 1.44 2.60 9.35
C GLN A 44 0.10 3.20 8.90
N ILE A 45 0.15 4.44 8.39
CA ILE A 45 -1.04 5.18 7.96
C ILE A 45 -1.54 4.65 6.62
N VAL A 46 -2.85 4.41 6.52
CA VAL A 46 -3.47 3.92 5.29
C VAL A 46 -3.48 5.02 4.23
N ILE A 47 -2.72 4.84 3.15
CA ILE A 47 -2.64 5.78 2.02
C ILE A 47 -3.47 5.32 0.81
N LEU A 48 -3.87 4.05 0.79
CA LEU A 48 -4.80 3.50 -0.19
C LEU A 48 -5.64 2.40 0.47
N GLY A 49 -6.97 2.48 0.29
CA GLY A 49 -7.94 1.69 1.05
C GLY A 49 -8.39 2.41 2.33
N PRO A 50 -8.90 1.68 3.34
CA PRO A 50 -9.11 0.23 3.36
C PRO A 50 -10.22 -0.20 2.38
N SER A 51 -9.92 -1.18 1.53
CA SER A 51 -10.86 -1.73 0.54
C SER A 51 -11.22 -3.17 0.89
N ARG A 52 -12.47 -3.57 0.66
CA ARG A 52 -12.90 -4.95 0.91
C ARG A 52 -12.09 -5.91 0.04
N ILE A 53 -11.61 -7.00 0.63
CA ILE A 53 -10.81 -8.01 -0.08
C ILE A 53 -11.60 -8.50 -1.30
N SER A 54 -11.03 -8.21 -2.45
CA SER A 54 -11.51 -8.57 -3.77
C SER A 54 -10.31 -8.51 -4.72
N ASP A 55 -10.38 -9.25 -5.81
CA ASP A 55 -9.33 -9.23 -6.83
C ASP A 55 -9.14 -7.82 -7.40
N LEU A 56 -10.22 -7.02 -7.44
CA LEU A 56 -10.18 -5.61 -7.82
C LEU A 56 -9.38 -4.76 -6.83
N ALA A 57 -9.65 -4.86 -5.52
CA ALA A 57 -8.93 -4.09 -4.51
C ALA A 57 -7.42 -4.40 -4.50
N VAL A 58 -7.07 -5.66 -4.72
CA VAL A 58 -5.67 -6.10 -4.84
C VAL A 58 -5.03 -5.52 -6.08
N HIS A 59 -5.73 -5.59 -7.22
CA HIS A 59 -5.25 -5.02 -8.47
C HIS A 59 -5.07 -3.50 -8.40
N GLU A 60 -5.96 -2.78 -7.73
CA GLU A 60 -5.82 -1.33 -7.52
C GLU A 60 -4.56 -0.98 -6.72
N ILE A 61 -4.25 -1.75 -5.68
CA ILE A 61 -3.03 -1.58 -4.90
C ILE A 61 -1.80 -1.90 -5.75
N ASP A 62 -1.86 -2.98 -6.54
CA ASP A 62 -0.79 -3.38 -7.44
C ASP A 62 -0.48 -2.29 -8.49
N LEU A 63 -1.52 -1.67 -9.06
CA LEU A 63 -1.41 -0.54 -9.98
C LEU A 63 -0.86 0.72 -9.31
N ALA A 64 -1.26 1.00 -8.06
CA ALA A 64 -0.73 2.14 -7.33
C ALA A 64 0.77 1.99 -7.04
N LEU A 65 1.22 0.77 -6.73
CA LEU A 65 2.64 0.46 -6.57
C LEU A 65 3.42 0.65 -7.88
N ASP A 66 2.86 0.23 -9.03
CA ASP A 66 3.47 0.52 -10.34
C ASP A 66 3.58 2.02 -10.61
N ALA A 67 2.51 2.77 -10.35
CA ALA A 67 2.48 4.21 -10.56
C ALA A 67 3.50 4.94 -9.67
N LEU A 68 3.63 4.51 -8.40
CA LEU A 68 4.66 5.00 -7.48
C LEU A 68 6.06 4.70 -7.99
N GLN A 69 6.31 3.47 -8.45
CA GLN A 69 7.61 3.05 -8.96
C GLN A 69 8.01 3.81 -10.23
N ARG A 70 7.03 4.18 -11.08
CA ARG A 70 7.27 4.96 -12.30
C ARG A 70 7.39 6.46 -12.05
N GLY A 71 6.99 6.93 -10.87
CA GLY A 71 6.89 8.37 -10.56
C GLY A 71 5.64 9.04 -11.15
N ASP A 72 4.63 8.25 -11.55
CA ASP A 72 3.33 8.77 -12.01
C ASP A 72 2.46 9.22 -10.81
N ARG A 73 2.69 8.61 -9.65
CA ARG A 73 2.10 8.99 -8.35
C ARG A 73 3.19 9.22 -7.32
N HIS A 74 2.88 10.02 -6.31
CA HIS A 74 3.83 10.38 -5.26
C HIS A 74 3.22 10.24 -3.88
N ILE A 75 4.07 10.02 -2.88
CA ILE A 75 3.68 10.11 -1.47
C ILE A 75 4.32 11.36 -0.90
N ILE A 76 3.49 12.23 -0.32
CA ILE A 76 3.90 13.46 0.35
C ILE A 76 3.46 13.42 1.81
N SER A 77 4.21 14.07 2.70
CA SER A 77 3.72 14.39 4.04
C SER A 77 2.76 15.57 3.97
N ASP A 78 1.63 15.50 4.65
CA ASP A 78 0.74 16.65 4.86
C ASP A 78 1.22 17.55 6.00
N GLU A 79 0.38 18.51 6.42
CA GLU A 79 0.68 19.47 7.47
C GLU A 79 0.97 18.83 8.83
N ASP A 80 0.39 17.65 9.10
CA ASP A 80 0.57 16.89 10.33
C ASP A 80 1.74 15.89 10.22
N GLY A 81 2.35 15.77 9.04
CA GLY A 81 3.42 14.82 8.74
C GLY A 81 2.91 13.48 8.20
N ASP A 82 1.59 13.32 8.05
CA ASP A 82 0.97 12.08 7.63
C ASP A 82 1.19 11.85 6.13
N PRO A 83 1.58 10.63 5.71
CA PRO A 83 1.76 10.33 4.31
C PRO A 83 0.42 10.35 3.58
N ARG A 84 0.41 10.94 2.39
CA ARG A 84 -0.73 10.96 1.46
C ARG A 84 -0.29 10.60 0.07
N LEU A 85 -1.06 9.73 -0.58
CA LEU A 85 -0.89 9.38 -1.99
C LEU A 85 -1.56 10.45 -2.87
N ILE A 86 -0.81 11.02 -3.81
CA ILE A 86 -1.28 12.00 -4.81
C ILE A 86 -1.00 11.55 -6.24
#